data_AF-A0A0F0HGT9-F1
#
_entry.id   AF-A0A0F0HGT9-F1
#
_cell.length_a   1.000
_cell.length_b   1.000
_cell.length_c   1.000
_cell.angle_alpha   90.00
_cell.angle_beta   90.00
_cell.angle_gamma   90.00
#
_symmetry.space_group_name_H-M   'P 1'
#
loop_
_entity.id
_entity.type
_entity.pdbx_description
1 polymer ?
#
loop_
_entity_poly.entity_id
_entity_poly.type
_entity_poly.pdbx_seq_one_letter_code
_entity_poly.pdbx_strand_id
1 'polypeptide(L)'
;DAVAKSLVAFANTSSKETGVRLVPLAAAAEPEGPSSPSVQLDTAVGAAAGVLVGALGMMTRRRPGTTVTAGAPVPPGPRTDPDPAPESAPAARSSEEPRKAGVRA
;
A
#
# COMPACT_ATOMS: atom_id res chain seq x y z
N ASP A 1 -21.46 2.36 -26.46
CA ASP A 1 -21.57 1.67 -27.76
C ASP A 1 -20.35 1.81 -28.69
N ALA A 2 -19.63 2.95 -28.69
CA ALA A 2 -18.45 3.13 -29.55
C ALA A 2 -17.37 2.03 -29.41
N VAL A 3 -17.09 1.58 -28.18
CA VAL A 3 -16.12 0.49 -27.91
C VAL A 3 -16.58 -0.85 -28.48
N ALA A 4 -17.86 -1.20 -28.34
CA ALA A 4 -18.39 -2.44 -28.90
C ALA A 4 -18.29 -2.43 -30.43
N LYS A 5 -18.64 -1.30 -31.06
CA LYS A 5 -18.52 -1.10 -32.52
C LYS A 5 -17.09 -1.18 -33.01
N SER A 6 -16.13 -0.58 -32.29
CA SER A 6 -14.72 -0.63 -32.69
C SER A 6 -14.14 -2.03 -32.59
N LEU A 7 -14.49 -2.80 -31.55
CA LEU A 7 -14.08 -4.19 -31.42
C LEU A 7 -14.64 -5.08 -32.54
N VAL A 8 -15.93 -4.93 -32.87
CA VAL A 8 -16.55 -5.66 -33.97
C VAL A 8 -15.90 -5.31 -35.32
N ALA A 9 -15.64 -4.03 -35.58
CA ALA A 9 -14.99 -3.58 -36.81
C ALA A 9 -13.55 -4.10 -36.93
N PHE A 10 -12.79 -4.05 -35.84
CA PHE A 10 -11.42 -4.54 -35.80
C PHE A 10 -11.35 -6.06 -36.04
N ALA A 11 -12.13 -6.83 -35.28
CA ALA A 11 -12.14 -8.29 -35.40
C ALA A 11 -12.60 -8.74 -36.80
N ASN A 12 -13.61 -8.08 -37.36
CA ASN A 12 -14.12 -8.45 -38.68
C ASN A 12 -13.15 -8.06 -39.82
N THR A 13 -12.32 -7.04 -39.62
CA THR A 13 -11.22 -6.70 -40.55
C THR A 13 -10.15 -7.81 -40.57
N SER A 14 -9.78 -8.35 -39.41
CA SER A 14 -8.77 -9.44 -39.27
C SER A 14 -9.36 -10.85 -39.44
N SER A 15 -10.64 -10.97 -39.81
CA SER A 15 -11.32 -12.27 -39.96
C SER A 15 -10.68 -13.19 -41.02
N LYS A 16 -9.98 -12.62 -42.01
CA LYS A 16 -9.26 -13.39 -43.04
C LYS A 16 -8.03 -14.10 -42.49
N GLU A 17 -7.39 -13.53 -41.48
CA GLU A 17 -6.17 -14.06 -40.85
C GLU A 17 -6.52 -15.00 -39.69
N THR A 18 -7.57 -14.68 -38.95
CA THR A 18 -7.97 -15.40 -37.73
C THR A 18 -9.03 -16.47 -37.95
N GLY A 19 -9.81 -16.39 -39.03
CA GLY A 19 -10.95 -17.27 -39.28
C GLY A 19 -12.16 -17.03 -38.35
N VAL A 20 -12.13 -15.98 -37.53
CA VAL A 20 -13.18 -15.65 -36.55
C VAL A 20 -13.91 -14.36 -36.93
N ARG A 21 -15.22 -14.31 -36.67
CA ARG A 21 -16.07 -13.13 -36.94
C ARG A 21 -16.93 -12.78 -35.74
N LEU A 22 -17.02 -11.51 -35.39
CA LEU A 22 -17.90 -11.02 -34.33
C LEU A 22 -19.25 -10.63 -34.92
N VAL A 23 -20.32 -11.21 -34.36
CA VAL A 23 -21.71 -10.91 -34.70
C VAL A 23 -22.41 -10.35 -33.45
N PRO A 24 -22.85 -9.07 -33.46
CA PRO A 24 -23.60 -8.53 -32.35
C PRO A 24 -24.98 -9.19 -32.28
N LEU A 25 -25.30 -9.80 -31.14
CA LEU A 25 -26.57 -10.48 -30.92
C LEU A 25 -27.66 -9.54 -30.40
N ALA A 26 -27.29 -8.63 -29.51
CA ALA A 26 -28.17 -7.63 -28.93
C ALA A 26 -27.41 -6.33 -28.70
N ALA A 27 -28.13 -5.21 -28.79
CA ALA A 27 -27.57 -3.93 -28.40
C ALA A 27 -27.31 -3.93 -26.90
N ALA A 28 -26.16 -3.37 -26.48
CA ALA A 28 -25.90 -3.14 -25.07
C ALA A 28 -26.90 -2.10 -24.56
N ALA A 29 -27.57 -2.40 -23.44
CA ALA A 29 -28.39 -1.42 -22.75
C ALA A 29 -27.52 -0.23 -22.33
N GLU A 30 -28.11 0.96 -22.34
CA GLU A 30 -27.42 2.15 -21.86
C GLU A 30 -27.21 2.02 -20.34
N PRO A 31 -26.01 2.33 -19.81
CA PRO A 31 -25.78 2.24 -18.39
C PRO A 31 -26.61 3.30 -17.67
N GLU A 32 -27.44 2.86 -16.72
CA GLU A 32 -28.27 3.73 -15.86
C GLU A 32 -27.45 4.72 -15.01
N GLY A 33 -26.15 4.47 -14.88
CA GLY A 33 -25.22 5.36 -14.21
C GLY A 33 -23.77 4.91 -14.39
N PRO A 34 -22.81 5.73 -13.93
CA PRO A 34 -21.40 5.36 -13.95
C PRO A 34 -21.17 4.11 -13.10
N SER A 35 -20.52 3.10 -13.68
CA SER A 35 -20.10 1.91 -12.93
C SER A 35 -18.95 2.21 -11.95
N SER A 36 -18.29 3.37 -12.08
CA SER A 36 -17.25 3.89 -11.20
C SER A 36 -16.92 5.36 -11.55
N PRO A 37 -16.27 6.12 -10.65
CA PRO A 37 -16.08 5.86 -9.20
C PRO A 37 -17.35 6.16 -8.37
N SER A 38 -17.44 5.61 -7.16
CA SER A 38 -18.59 5.78 -6.27
C SER A 38 -18.28 6.81 -5.19
N VAL A 39 -19.01 7.94 -5.21
CA VAL A 39 -18.85 9.05 -4.26
C VAL A 39 -18.94 8.56 -2.80
N GLN A 40 -19.83 7.61 -2.52
CA GLN A 40 -19.97 7.06 -1.17
C GLN A 40 -18.75 6.25 -0.73
N LEU A 41 -18.16 5.46 -1.64
CA LEU A 41 -16.95 4.69 -1.33
C LEU A 41 -15.73 5.62 -1.18
N ASP A 42 -15.58 6.59 -2.09
CA ASP A 42 -14.45 7.51 -2.08
C ASP A 42 -14.45 8.37 -0.80
N THR A 43 -15.63 8.83 -0.37
CA THR A 43 -15.79 9.59 0.87
C THR A 43 -15.53 8.73 2.11
N ALA A 44 -16.01 7.49 2.15
CA ALA A 44 -15.75 6.58 3.26
C ALA A 44 -14.25 6.28 3.41
N VAL A 45 -13.55 6.01 2.29
CA VAL A 45 -12.11 5.77 2.29
C VAL A 45 -11.34 7.02 2.71
N GLY A 46 -11.71 8.18 2.15
CA GLY A 46 -11.11 9.46 2.53
C GLY A 46 -11.28 9.79 4.01
N ALA A 47 -12.47 9.54 4.57
CA ALA A 47 -12.74 9.75 5.99
C ALA A 47 -11.90 8.81 6.87
N ALA A 48 -11.83 7.52 6.54
CA ALA A 48 -11.02 6.55 7.28
C ALA A 48 -9.53 6.93 7.25
N ALA A 49 -9.01 7.29 6.07
CA ALA A 49 -7.63 7.77 5.93
C ALA A 49 -7.40 9.07 6.72
N GLY A 50 -8.36 10.00 6.69
CA GLY A 50 -8.30 11.25 7.45
C GLY A 50 -8.27 11.03 8.96
N VAL A 51 -9.08 10.12 9.50
CA VAL A 51 -9.07 9.76 10.93
C VAL A 51 -7.72 9.17 11.32
N LEU A 52 -7.17 8.26 10.51
CA LEU A 52 -5.86 7.66 10.78
C LEU A 52 -4.75 8.72 10.82
N VAL A 53 -4.69 9.58 9.81
CA VAL A 53 -3.70 10.67 9.74
C VAL A 53 -3.91 11.69 10.87
N GLY A 54 -5.16 12.00 11.20
CA GLY A 54 -5.50 12.90 12.31
C GLY A 54 -5.09 12.35 13.67
N ALA A 55 -5.34 11.06 13.92
CA ALA A 55 -4.91 10.38 15.14
C ALA A 55 -3.38 10.36 15.26
N LEU A 56 -2.68 10.06 14.17
CA LEU A 56 -1.21 10.12 14.12
C LEU A 56 -0.68 11.53 14.40
N GLY A 57 -1.32 12.56 13.82
CA GLY A 57 -1.00 13.96 14.09
C GLY A 57 -1.17 14.31 15.57
N MET A 58 -2.22 13.82 16.23
CA MET A 58 -2.43 14.04 17.67
C MET A 58 -1.40 13.34 18.55
N MET A 59 -0.97 12.11 18.19
CA MET A 59 0.08 11.41 18.93
C MET A 59 1.44 12.11 18.83
N THR A 60 1.74 12.71 17.67
CA THR A 60 3.04 13.36 17.41
C THR A 60 3.09 14.82 17.87
N ARG A 61 1.92 15.45 18.11
CA ARG A 61 1.82 16.81 18.63
C ARG A 61 2.26 16.83 20.10
N ARG A 62 3.57 17.00 20.33
CA ARG A 62 4.19 17.16 21.65
C ARG A 62 3.32 18.01 22.58
N ARG A 63 3.13 17.51 23.81
CA ARG A 63 2.37 18.18 24.87
C ARG A 63 3.01 19.55 25.18
N PRO A 64 2.26 20.67 25.16
CA PRO A 64 2.78 21.95 25.62
C PRO A 64 2.96 21.86 27.14
N GLY A 65 4.18 22.08 27.62
CA GLY A 65 4.47 22.16 29.05
C GLY A 65 5.26 20.98 29.63
N THR A 66 6.41 20.65 29.02
CA THR A 66 7.57 20.29 29.84
C THR A 66 8.58 21.41 29.63
N THR A 67 8.46 22.46 30.44
CA THR A 67 9.59 23.34 30.71
C THR A 67 10.66 22.44 31.30
N VAL A 68 11.59 21.98 30.47
CA VAL A 68 12.82 21.36 30.99
C VAL A 68 13.53 22.51 31.69
N THR A 69 13.45 22.55 33.02
CA THR A 69 14.34 23.37 33.83
C THR A 69 15.76 22.97 33.47
N ALA A 70 16.39 23.76 32.62
CA ALA A 70 17.81 23.65 32.37
C ALA A 70 18.53 24.02 33.68
N GLY A 71 19.16 23.02 34.30
CA GLY A 71 20.19 23.21 35.32
C GLY A 71 19.68 23.30 36.76
N ALA A 72 19.62 22.15 37.44
CA ALA A 72 20.03 22.08 38.83
C ALA A 72 21.41 21.40 38.86
N PRO A 73 22.45 21.96 39.51
CA PRO A 73 23.76 21.32 39.57
C PRO A 73 23.66 20.05 40.41
N VAL A 74 24.07 18.91 39.83
CA VAL A 74 24.24 17.65 40.56
C VAL A 74 25.55 17.73 41.35
N PRO A 75 25.57 17.52 42.67
CA PRO A 75 26.82 17.42 43.41
C PRO A 75 27.62 16.19 42.94
N PRO A 76 28.96 16.26 42.88
CA PRO A 76 29.77 15.16 42.36
C PRO A 76 29.62 13.93 43.27
N GLY A 77 29.04 12.86 42.72
CA GLY A 77 29.03 11.53 43.33
C GLY A 77 30.35 10.77 43.08
N PRO A 78 30.67 9.76 43.89
CA PRO A 78 31.90 8.99 43.76
C PRO A 78 31.98 8.30 42.40
N ARG A 79 33.16 8.40 41.78
CA ARG A 79 33.49 7.87 40.46
C ARG A 79 33.62 6.35 40.54
N THR A 80 32.72 5.62 39.88
CA THR A 80 32.94 4.21 39.55
C THR A 80 33.67 4.14 38.21
N ASP A 81 34.86 3.57 38.21
CA ASP A 81 35.62 3.33 36.97
C ASP A 81 34.86 2.36 36.05
N PRO A 82 35.01 2.50 34.71
CA PRO A 82 34.31 1.65 33.75
C PRO A 82 34.89 0.23 33.74
N ASP A 83 34.00 -0.75 33.89
CA ASP A 83 34.27 -2.15 33.57
C ASP A 83 34.42 -2.31 32.04
N PRO A 84 35.50 -2.92 31.52
CA PRO A 84 35.70 -3.04 30.08
C PRO A 84 34.69 -4.00 29.44
N ALA A 85 33.94 -3.49 28.45
CA ALA A 85 33.04 -4.30 27.64
C ALA A 85 33.80 -5.14 26.60
N PRO A 86 33.54 -6.45 26.48
CA PRO A 86 33.83 -7.19 25.26
C PRO A 86 32.64 -7.12 24.28
N GLU A 87 32.84 -6.27 23.28
CA GLU A 87 32.73 -6.56 21.84
C GLU A 87 31.43 -7.19 21.29
N SER A 88 30.67 -6.37 20.55
CA SER A 88 29.65 -6.84 19.63
C SER A 88 30.29 -7.40 18.36
N ALA A 89 30.03 -8.67 18.03
CA ALA A 89 30.25 -9.23 16.69
C ALA A 89 28.92 -9.74 16.09
N PRO A 90 28.73 -9.62 14.76
CA PRO A 90 27.42 -9.63 14.11
C PRO A 90 26.93 -11.05 13.78
N ALA A 91 25.72 -11.40 14.20
CA ALA A 91 25.06 -12.62 13.72
C ALA A 91 24.33 -12.34 12.40
N ALA A 92 24.99 -12.82 11.34
CA ALA A 92 24.60 -13.10 9.97
C ALA A 92 23.12 -12.92 9.53
N ARG A 93 22.97 -12.25 8.38
CA ARG A 93 21.81 -12.32 7.50
C ARG A 93 21.74 -13.69 6.79
N SER A 94 20.51 -14.14 6.56
CA SER A 94 20.06 -14.97 5.44
C SER A 94 20.54 -16.43 5.36
N SER A 95 19.61 -17.35 5.62
CA SER A 95 19.45 -18.56 4.80
C SER A 95 17.97 -18.97 4.80
N GLU A 96 17.24 -18.47 3.80
CA GLU A 96 15.91 -18.96 3.44
C GLU A 96 16.12 -20.18 2.54
N GLU A 97 15.89 -21.37 3.09
CA GLU A 97 16.09 -22.66 2.43
C GLU A 97 14.85 -23.05 1.59
N PRO A 98 15.03 -23.57 0.36
CA PRO A 98 13.96 -23.69 -0.63
C PRO A 98 13.09 -24.93 -0.37
N ARG A 99 11.77 -24.74 -0.25
CA ARG A 99 10.82 -25.87 -0.27
C ARG A 99 10.51 -26.26 -1.72
N LYS A 100 10.97 -27.47 -2.06
CA LYS A 100 10.81 -28.14 -3.35
C LYS A 100 9.35 -28.13 -3.84
N ALA A 101 9.14 -27.64 -5.06
CA ALA A 101 7.90 -27.86 -5.81
C ALA A 101 7.94 -29.27 -6.42
N GLY A 102 7.04 -30.13 -5.94
CA GLY A 102 6.84 -31.48 -6.46
C GLY A 102 6.07 -31.50 -7.79
N VAL A 103 6.64 -32.21 -8.75
CA VAL A 103 6.03 -33.18 -9.68
C VAL A 103 4.70 -32.78 -10.35
N ARG A 104 4.79 -32.52 -11.66
CA ARG A 104 3.66 -32.53 -12.59
C ARG A 104 3.31 -33.98 -12.97
N ALA A 105 2.01 -34.29 -12.99
CA ALA A 105 1.40 -35.38 -13.74
C ALA A 105 0.75 -34.81 -15.01
#